data_AF-A0A9W6GYS6-F1
#
_entry.id   AF-A0A9W6GYS6-F1
#
_cell.length_a   1.000
_cell.length_b   1.000
_cell.length_c   1.000
_cell.angle_alpha   90.00
_cell.angle_beta   90.00
_cell.angle_gamma   90.00
#
_symmetry.space_group_name_H-M   'P 1'
#
loop_
_entity.id
_entity.type
_entity.pdbx_description
1 polymer ?
#
loop_
_entity_poly.entity_id
_entity_poly.type
_entity_poly.pdbx_seq_one_letter_code
_entity_poly.pdbx_strand_id
1 'polypeptide(L)'
;MYQKQAANVLSPKAPVPMDDVESSMFRLFVAIGAFWELTDQPEEYRTRLPAFMANRISLDPKYRDYYALAKRVIDGLIAEKGERLAYEFLFTSKPRSAPAPPTTELEYVQYYVANEFIAYRLALGGFATFGATNYRGFFGGANIPGEPAPYRVGEVE
;
A
#
# COMPACT_ATOMS: atom_id res chain seq x y z
N MET A 1 -29.14 -28.57 7.32
CA MET A 1 -29.23 -27.37 8.17
C MET A 1 -28.12 -26.40 7.78
N TYR A 2 -28.48 -25.14 7.50
CA TYR A 2 -27.63 -23.94 7.38
C TYR A 2 -26.32 -24.04 6.58
N GLN A 3 -26.42 -23.93 5.23
CA GLN A 3 -25.35 -23.28 4.48
C GLN A 3 -25.41 -21.79 4.79
N LYS A 4 -24.55 -21.35 5.72
CA LYS A 4 -24.31 -19.93 5.97
C LYS A 4 -23.73 -19.36 4.67
N GLN A 5 -24.53 -18.69 3.86
CA GLN A 5 -24.03 -17.95 2.70
C GLN A 5 -23.04 -16.92 3.24
N ALA A 6 -21.74 -17.18 3.03
CA ALA A 6 -20.72 -16.18 3.27
C ALA A 6 -21.01 -15.04 2.30
N ALA A 7 -21.40 -13.87 2.82
CA ALA A 7 -21.50 -12.66 2.03
C ALA A 7 -20.12 -12.42 1.41
N ASN A 8 -19.99 -12.68 0.11
CA ASN A 8 -18.73 -12.46 -0.57
C ASN A 8 -18.50 -10.95 -0.59
N VAL A 9 -17.46 -10.52 0.13
CA VAL A 9 -17.08 -9.10 0.29
C VAL A 9 -16.83 -8.44 -1.08
N LEU A 10 -16.53 -9.24 -2.11
CA LEU A 10 -16.29 -8.78 -3.48
C LEU A 10 -17.55 -8.72 -4.34
N SER A 11 -18.73 -9.06 -3.82
CA SER A 11 -19.98 -8.96 -4.59
C SER A 11 -20.25 -7.48 -4.96
N PRO A 12 -20.37 -7.15 -6.25
CA PRO A 12 -20.36 -5.76 -6.69
C PRO A 12 -21.68 -5.05 -6.38
N LYS A 13 -21.57 -3.88 -5.75
CA LYS A 13 -22.65 -2.89 -5.61
C LYS A 13 -22.39 -1.80 -6.65
N ALA A 14 -22.96 -1.96 -7.84
CA ALA A 14 -22.73 -1.17 -9.06
C ALA A 14 -21.25 -1.09 -9.54
N PRO A 15 -20.98 -1.14 -10.86
CA PRO A 15 -19.62 -1.00 -11.38
C PRO A 15 -19.10 0.43 -11.20
N VAL A 16 -17.87 0.59 -10.70
CA VAL A 16 -17.17 1.88 -10.56
C VAL A 16 -16.25 2.10 -11.78
N PRO A 17 -16.21 3.30 -12.40
CA PRO A 17 -15.30 3.59 -13.50
C PRO A 17 -13.83 3.46 -13.10
N MET A 18 -12.99 2.92 -14.01
CA MET A 18 -11.58 2.65 -13.70
C MET A 18 -10.78 3.94 -13.44
N ASP A 19 -11.02 5.01 -14.20
CA ASP A 19 -10.30 6.28 -14.06
C ASP A 19 -10.50 6.93 -12.67
N ASP A 20 -11.71 6.77 -12.11
CA ASP A 20 -12.04 7.24 -10.76
C ASP A 20 -11.36 6.36 -9.69
N VAL A 21 -11.28 5.05 -9.93
CA VAL A 21 -10.51 4.12 -9.08
C VAL A 21 -9.02 4.48 -9.09
N GLU A 22 -8.41 4.68 -10.25
CA GLU A 22 -7.00 5.06 -10.38
C GLU A 22 -6.71 6.39 -9.68
N SER A 23 -7.61 7.36 -9.79
CA SER A 23 -7.49 8.64 -9.09
C SER A 23 -7.52 8.46 -7.56
N SER A 24 -8.45 7.66 -7.03
CA SER A 24 -8.49 7.32 -5.60
C SER A 24 -7.24 6.55 -5.15
N MET A 25 -6.73 5.63 -5.97
CA MET A 25 -5.50 4.88 -5.68
C MET A 25 -4.27 5.79 -5.68
N PHE A 26 -4.20 6.78 -6.57
CA PHE A 26 -3.15 7.79 -6.55
C PHE A 26 -3.23 8.66 -5.29
N ARG A 27 -4.43 9.08 -4.87
CA ARG A 27 -4.60 9.81 -3.58
C ARG A 27 -4.15 8.99 -2.39
N LEU A 28 -4.49 7.69 -2.34
CA LEU A 28 -3.98 6.77 -1.33
C LEU A 28 -2.44 6.72 -1.34
N PHE A 29 -1.83 6.61 -2.51
CA PHE A 29 -0.37 6.58 -2.67
C PHE A 29 0.32 7.86 -2.19
N VAL A 30 -0.28 9.03 -2.48
CA VAL A 30 0.17 10.34 -1.97
C VAL A 30 0.02 10.40 -0.45
N ALA A 31 -1.11 9.95 0.10
CA ALA A 31 -1.37 9.96 1.54
C ALA A 31 -0.37 9.09 2.32
N ILE A 32 0.06 7.96 1.75
CA ILE A 32 1.15 7.14 2.31
C ILE A 32 2.45 7.95 2.35
N GLY A 33 2.81 8.63 1.25
CA GLY A 33 4.00 9.48 1.22
C GLY A 33 3.97 10.56 2.32
N ALA A 34 2.83 11.22 2.48
CA ALA A 34 2.63 12.22 3.53
C ALA A 34 2.71 11.62 4.95
N PHE A 35 2.13 10.44 5.18
CA PHE A 35 2.11 9.80 6.50
C PHE A 35 3.50 9.34 6.96
N TRP A 36 4.35 8.87 6.05
CA TRP A 36 5.73 8.48 6.33
C TRP A 36 6.75 9.61 6.09
N GLU A 37 6.28 10.83 5.88
CA GLU A 37 7.12 12.03 5.67
C GLU A 37 8.15 11.87 4.55
N LEU A 38 7.77 11.19 3.46
CA LEU A 38 8.66 10.98 2.33
C LEU A 38 8.92 12.29 1.58
N THR A 39 10.18 12.50 1.23
CA THR A 39 10.67 13.77 0.65
C THR A 39 10.62 13.83 -0.87
N ASP A 40 10.22 12.74 -1.53
CA ASP A 40 10.11 12.64 -2.98
C ASP A 40 8.82 13.29 -3.53
N GLN A 41 8.83 13.68 -4.82
CA GLN A 41 7.68 14.32 -5.44
C GLN A 41 6.65 13.26 -5.92
N PRO A 42 5.42 13.23 -5.37
CA PRO A 42 4.45 12.19 -5.72
C PRO A 42 4.02 12.19 -7.20
N GLU A 43 4.08 13.34 -7.86
CA GLU A 43 3.72 13.47 -9.28
C GLU A 43 4.64 12.68 -10.22
N GLU A 44 5.88 12.39 -9.81
CA GLU A 44 6.80 11.53 -10.58
C GLU A 44 6.26 10.09 -10.76
N TYR A 45 5.28 9.70 -9.93
CA TYR A 45 4.70 8.36 -9.92
C TYR A 45 3.34 8.29 -10.63
N ARG A 46 2.83 9.40 -11.18
CA ARG A 46 1.55 9.46 -11.92
C ARG A 46 1.44 8.40 -13.02
N THR A 47 2.54 8.11 -13.71
CA THR A 47 2.58 7.11 -14.79
C THR A 47 3.01 5.72 -14.31
N ARG A 48 3.75 5.65 -13.21
CA ARG A 48 4.28 4.39 -12.66
C ARG A 48 3.21 3.61 -11.90
N LEU A 49 2.36 4.30 -11.13
CA LEU A 49 1.32 3.66 -10.33
C LEU A 49 0.27 2.93 -11.19
N PRO A 50 -0.28 3.52 -12.27
CA PRO A 50 -1.20 2.80 -13.16
C PRO A 50 -0.56 1.57 -13.79
N ALA A 51 0.72 1.65 -14.21
CA ALA A 51 1.44 0.51 -14.77
C ALA A 51 1.61 -0.63 -13.74
N PHE A 52 1.89 -0.28 -12.48
CA PHE A 52 1.94 -1.24 -11.37
C PHE A 52 0.57 -1.91 -11.16
N MET A 53 -0.50 -1.14 -11.07
CA MET A 53 -1.86 -1.67 -10.91
C MET A 53 -2.27 -2.57 -12.08
N ALA A 54 -2.00 -2.16 -13.31
CA ALA A 54 -2.26 -2.96 -14.52
C ALA A 54 -1.49 -4.29 -14.49
N ASN A 55 -0.24 -4.28 -14.03
CA ASN A 55 0.54 -5.51 -13.86
C ASN A 55 -0.10 -6.45 -12.83
N ARG A 56 -0.57 -5.94 -11.68
CA ARG A 56 -1.27 -6.76 -10.67
C ARG A 56 -2.57 -7.34 -11.21
N ILE A 57 -3.37 -6.55 -11.91
CA ILE A 57 -4.60 -7.02 -12.56
C ILE A 57 -4.32 -8.10 -13.60
N SER A 58 -3.22 -7.98 -14.37
CA SER A 58 -2.82 -9.00 -15.34
C SER A 58 -2.40 -10.31 -14.70
N LEU A 59 -1.82 -10.28 -13.49
CA LEU A 59 -1.40 -11.47 -12.76
C LEU A 59 -2.56 -12.13 -12.01
N ASP A 60 -3.43 -11.33 -11.40
CA ASP A 60 -4.67 -11.77 -10.78
C ASP A 60 -5.79 -10.73 -11.06
N PRO A 61 -6.76 -11.06 -11.93
CA PRO A 61 -7.85 -10.16 -12.28
C PRO A 61 -8.67 -9.64 -11.08
N LYS A 62 -8.65 -10.34 -9.93
CA LYS A 62 -9.34 -9.90 -8.70
C LYS A 62 -8.81 -8.58 -8.15
N TYR A 63 -7.59 -8.17 -8.49
CA TYR A 63 -7.07 -6.85 -8.10
C TYR A 63 -7.94 -5.71 -8.60
N ARG A 64 -8.65 -5.90 -9.72
CA ARG A 64 -9.63 -4.92 -10.20
C ARG A 64 -10.72 -4.68 -9.16
N ASP A 65 -11.25 -5.76 -8.58
CA ASP A 65 -12.29 -5.70 -7.56
C ASP A 65 -11.74 -5.18 -6.23
N TYR A 66 -10.49 -5.52 -5.89
CA TYR A 66 -9.82 -5.00 -4.70
C TYR A 66 -9.64 -3.48 -4.77
N TYR A 67 -9.22 -2.93 -5.91
CA TYR A 67 -9.08 -1.48 -6.06
C TYR A 67 -10.44 -0.76 -6.05
N ALA A 68 -11.47 -1.36 -6.67
CA ALA A 68 -12.83 -0.81 -6.60
C ALA A 68 -13.39 -0.82 -5.17
N LEU A 69 -13.15 -1.90 -4.41
CA LEU A 69 -13.51 -2.00 -3.00
C LEU A 69 -12.74 -0.97 -2.17
N ALA A 70 -11.43 -0.84 -2.40
CA ALA A 70 -10.58 0.13 -1.70
C ALA A 70 -11.08 1.56 -1.86
N LYS A 71 -11.44 1.96 -3.08
CA LYS A 71 -12.07 3.26 -3.32
C LYS A 71 -13.34 3.44 -2.48
N ARG A 72 -14.26 2.47 -2.50
CA ARG A 72 -15.53 2.56 -1.75
C ARG A 72 -15.29 2.70 -0.24
N VAL A 73 -14.38 1.89 0.31
CA VAL A 73 -14.03 1.91 1.74
C VAL A 73 -13.37 3.24 2.10
N ILE A 74 -12.43 3.73 1.29
CA ILE A 74 -11.76 5.01 1.50
C ILE A 74 -12.79 6.15 1.46
N ASP A 75 -13.64 6.21 0.44
CA ASP A 75 -14.67 7.24 0.31
C ASP A 75 -15.62 7.24 1.53
N GLY A 76 -15.99 6.04 2.02
CA GLY A 76 -16.77 5.89 3.25
C GLY A 76 -16.05 6.38 4.51
N LEU A 77 -14.77 6.04 4.67
CA LEU A 77 -13.96 6.50 5.81
C LEU A 77 -13.75 8.02 5.77
N ILE A 78 -13.51 8.59 4.59
CA ILE A 78 -13.38 10.04 4.40
C ILE A 78 -14.68 10.74 4.77
N ALA A 79 -15.83 10.22 4.33
CA ALA A 79 -17.13 10.78 4.69
C ALA A 79 -17.42 10.72 6.20
N GLU A 80 -16.96 9.67 6.89
CA GLU A 80 -17.19 9.49 8.33
C GLU A 80 -16.24 10.33 9.21
N LYS A 81 -14.95 10.41 8.85
CA LYS A 81 -13.89 10.92 9.74
C LYS A 81 -13.14 12.14 9.20
N GLY A 82 -13.35 12.48 7.94
CA GLY A 82 -12.51 13.43 7.21
C GLY A 82 -11.22 12.78 6.67
N GLU A 83 -10.63 13.41 5.66
CA GLU A 83 -9.59 12.79 4.82
C GLU A 83 -8.34 12.34 5.58
N ARG A 84 -7.74 13.25 6.37
CA ARG A 84 -6.50 12.94 7.11
C ARG A 84 -6.69 11.76 8.08
N LEU A 85 -7.76 11.80 8.87
CA LEU A 85 -8.05 10.76 9.86
C LEU A 85 -8.48 9.44 9.21
N ALA A 86 -9.11 9.47 8.04
CA ALA A 86 -9.45 8.28 7.28
C ALA A 86 -8.20 7.50 6.85
N TYR A 87 -7.21 8.18 6.29
CA TYR A 87 -5.94 7.54 5.90
C TYR A 87 -5.14 7.06 7.12
N GLU A 88 -5.01 7.89 8.16
CA GLU A 88 -4.34 7.48 9.41
C GLU A 88 -5.00 6.23 10.01
N PHE A 89 -6.33 6.17 10.04
CA PHE A 89 -7.06 5.00 10.50
C PHE A 89 -6.83 3.78 9.60
N LEU A 90 -6.82 3.96 8.28
CA LEU A 90 -6.55 2.88 7.33
C LEU A 90 -5.15 2.27 7.54
N PHE A 91 -4.15 3.08 7.87
CA PHE A 91 -2.76 2.64 8.02
C PHE A 91 -2.45 2.04 9.40
N THR A 92 -3.11 2.52 10.45
CA THR A 92 -2.76 2.17 11.84
C THR A 92 -3.75 1.23 12.53
N SER A 93 -4.96 1.06 11.99
CA SER A 93 -5.94 0.15 12.59
C SER A 93 -5.48 -1.30 12.47
N LYS A 94 -5.35 -1.98 13.62
CA LYS A 94 -4.99 -3.40 13.67
C LYS A 94 -6.17 -4.25 13.17
N PRO A 95 -5.91 -5.28 12.33
CA PRO A 95 -6.94 -6.26 12.00
C PRO A 95 -7.41 -6.95 13.28
N ARG A 96 -8.72 -7.26 13.36
CA ARG A 96 -9.32 -7.81 14.59
C ARG A 96 -8.76 -9.18 14.97
N SER A 97 -8.23 -9.91 13.99
CA SER A 97 -7.67 -11.25 14.17
C SER A 97 -6.44 -11.46 13.28
N ALA A 98 -5.24 -11.32 13.83
CA ALA A 98 -4.02 -11.85 13.22
C ALA A 98 -3.67 -13.20 13.91
N PRO A 99 -3.39 -14.30 13.19
CA PRO A 99 -3.33 -14.50 11.74
C PRO A 99 -4.61 -15.19 11.23
N ALA A 100 -5.71 -14.45 11.05
CA ALA A 100 -6.90 -14.95 10.39
C ALA A 100 -7.04 -14.29 9.00
N PRO A 101 -7.68 -14.96 8.03
CA PRO A 101 -8.03 -14.31 6.77
C PRO A 101 -8.90 -13.07 7.03
N PRO A 102 -8.79 -12.01 6.22
CA PRO A 102 -9.60 -10.80 6.38
C PRO A 102 -11.09 -11.15 6.34
N THR A 103 -11.86 -10.57 7.26
CA THR A 103 -13.30 -10.85 7.42
C THR A 103 -14.18 -9.64 7.15
N THR A 104 -13.59 -8.44 7.10
CA THR A 104 -14.28 -7.18 6.84
C THR A 104 -13.73 -6.49 5.60
N GLU A 105 -14.55 -5.64 4.94
CA GLU A 105 -14.11 -4.84 3.79
C GLU A 105 -12.82 -4.05 4.09
N LEU A 106 -12.73 -3.46 5.29
CA LEU A 106 -11.54 -2.75 5.76
C LEU A 106 -10.30 -3.66 5.80
N GLU A 107 -10.41 -4.83 6.43
CA GLU A 107 -9.28 -5.78 6.52
C GLU A 107 -8.86 -6.29 5.13
N TYR A 108 -9.80 -6.49 4.21
CA TYR A 108 -9.49 -6.83 2.82
C TYR A 108 -8.70 -5.72 2.13
N VAL A 109 -9.14 -4.47 2.25
CA VAL A 109 -8.46 -3.32 1.66
C VAL A 109 -7.08 -3.12 2.27
N GLN A 110 -6.95 -3.27 3.59
CA GLN A 110 -5.65 -3.19 4.26
C GLN A 110 -4.69 -4.27 3.75
N TYR A 111 -5.15 -5.51 3.68
CA TYR A 111 -4.31 -6.65 3.31
C TYR A 111 -3.89 -6.62 1.84
N TYR A 112 -4.83 -6.45 0.91
CA TYR A 112 -4.59 -6.59 -0.54
C TYR A 112 -4.23 -5.29 -1.26
N VAL A 113 -4.46 -4.12 -0.65
CA VAL A 113 -4.21 -2.84 -1.31
C VAL A 113 -3.29 -1.95 -0.50
N ALA A 114 -3.67 -1.59 0.73
CA ALA A 114 -2.92 -0.60 1.52
C ALA A 114 -1.51 -1.10 1.84
N ASN A 115 -1.36 -2.31 2.39
CA ASN A 115 -0.05 -2.88 2.73
C ASN A 115 0.88 -2.98 1.52
N GLU A 116 0.33 -3.33 0.36
CA GLU A 116 1.11 -3.45 -0.87
C GLU A 116 1.55 -2.08 -1.39
N PHE A 117 0.66 -1.09 -1.35
CA PHE A 117 0.98 0.28 -1.73
C PHE A 117 1.98 0.92 -0.76
N ILE A 118 1.87 0.63 0.54
CA ILE A 118 2.85 1.06 1.55
C ILE A 118 4.22 0.45 1.23
N ALA A 119 4.28 -0.87 1.02
CA ALA A 119 5.52 -1.54 0.66
C ALA A 119 6.13 -0.97 -0.64
N TYR A 120 5.30 -0.74 -1.66
CA TYR A 120 5.74 -0.16 -2.92
C TYR A 120 6.26 1.28 -2.75
N ARG A 121 5.53 2.13 -2.03
CA ARG A 121 5.91 3.54 -1.79
C ARG A 121 7.22 3.64 -1.01
N LEU A 122 7.37 2.84 0.05
CA LEU A 122 8.60 2.80 0.85
C LEU A 122 9.79 2.27 0.04
N ALA A 123 9.58 1.29 -0.84
CA ALA A 123 10.64 0.79 -1.73
C ALA A 123 11.11 1.85 -2.74
N LEU A 124 10.22 2.74 -3.17
CA LEU A 124 10.53 3.78 -4.17
C LEU A 124 11.25 5.01 -3.60
N GLY A 125 10.86 5.48 -2.41
CA GLY A 125 11.36 6.75 -1.84
C GLY A 125 11.68 6.72 -0.34
N GLY A 126 11.29 5.66 0.37
CA GLY A 126 11.48 5.52 1.82
C GLY A 126 12.94 5.57 2.24
N PHE A 127 13.78 4.77 1.58
CA PHE A 127 15.19 4.65 1.97
C PHE A 127 15.96 5.97 1.87
N ALA A 128 15.72 6.78 0.83
CA ALA A 128 16.42 8.04 0.63
C ALA A 128 16.15 9.05 1.77
N THR A 129 14.92 9.06 2.29
CA THR A 129 14.51 9.94 3.41
C THR A 129 15.22 9.57 4.72
N PHE A 130 15.57 8.29 4.92
CA PHE A 130 16.36 7.83 6.07
C PHE A 130 17.88 7.84 5.82
N GLY A 131 18.35 8.55 4.79
CA GLY A 131 19.77 8.64 4.44
C GLY A 131 20.34 7.40 3.75
N ALA A 132 19.50 6.43 3.35
CA ALA A 132 19.91 5.23 2.64
C ALA A 132 19.68 5.37 1.12
N THR A 133 20.75 5.33 0.35
CA THR A 133 20.66 5.37 -1.12
C THR A 133 20.31 3.98 -1.64
N ASN A 134 19.17 3.83 -2.32
CA ASN A 134 18.86 2.63 -3.09
C ASN A 134 19.84 2.49 -4.26
N TYR A 135 20.93 1.75 -4.06
CA TYR A 135 21.84 1.38 -5.13
C TYR A 135 21.18 0.33 -6.03
N ARG A 136 21.18 0.56 -7.34
CA ARG A 136 20.74 -0.43 -8.33
C ARG A 136 21.70 -1.62 -8.30
N GLY A 137 21.38 -2.65 -7.50
CA GLY A 137 22.03 -3.96 -7.56
C GLY A 137 22.74 -4.45 -6.29
N PHE A 138 22.69 -3.73 -5.16
CA PHE A 138 23.33 -4.20 -3.93
C PHE A 138 22.44 -3.95 -2.70
N PHE A 139 21.83 -5.02 -2.18
CA PHE A 139 21.24 -5.03 -0.83
C PHE A 139 22.38 -5.20 0.19
N GLY A 140 23.26 -4.21 0.28
CA GLY A 140 24.19 -4.06 1.41
C GLY A 140 23.66 -2.96 2.31
N GLY A 141 23.58 -3.23 3.61
CA GLY A 141 22.91 -2.37 4.60
C GLY A 141 23.32 -0.90 4.56
N ALA A 142 22.49 -0.07 5.18
CA ALA A 142 22.65 1.38 5.20
C ALA A 142 24.09 1.77 5.62
N ASN A 143 24.82 2.43 4.71
CA ASN A 143 26.10 3.04 5.03
C ASN A 143 25.82 4.37 5.74
N ILE A 144 25.63 4.31 7.06
CA ILE A 144 25.47 5.49 7.91
C ILE A 144 26.88 6.01 8.26
N PRO A 145 27.19 7.29 7.99
CA PRO A 145 28.48 7.87 8.37
C PRO A 145 28.70 7.75 9.88
N GLY A 146 29.74 7.00 10.28
CA GLY A 146 30.08 6.76 11.69
C GLY A 146 29.57 5.44 12.26
N GLU A 147 28.76 4.68 11.53
CA GLU A 147 28.38 3.32 11.95
C GLU A 147 29.24 2.25 11.25
N PRO A 148 29.61 1.17 11.97
CA PRO A 148 30.35 0.06 11.38
C PRO A 148 29.51 -0.63 10.29
N ALA A 149 30.15 -0.95 9.16
CA ALA A 149 29.50 -1.61 8.05
C ALA A 149 28.85 -2.95 8.51
N PRO A 150 27.59 -3.26 8.14
CA PRO A 150 26.85 -4.39 8.74
C PRO A 150 27.31 -5.80 8.33
N TYR A 151 28.41 -5.94 7.60
CA TYR A 151 28.93 -7.24 7.16
C TYR A 151 30.29 -7.55 7.79
N ARG A 152 30.54 -8.84 7.99
CA ARG A 152 31.85 -9.36 8.40
C ARG A 152 32.88 -8.98 7.33
N VAL A 153 33.64 -7.93 7.58
CA VAL A 153 34.96 -7.75 6.97
C VAL A 153 35.78 -8.96 7.38
N GLY A 154 36.04 -9.86 6.43
CA GLY A 154 37.00 -10.93 6.64
C GLY A 154 38.33 -10.30 7.05
N GLU A 155 38.93 -10.82 8.12
CA GLU A 155 40.28 -10.44 8.54
C GLU A 155 41.22 -10.66 7.35
N VAL A 156 41.90 -9.59 6.95
CA VAL A 156 43.02 -9.68 6.03
C VAL A 156 44.25 -9.92 6.91
N GLU A 157 44.68 -11.18 7.00
CA GLU A 157 46.07 -11.52 7.36
C GLU A 157 46.99 -11.29 6.15
#